data_AF-A0A2T0S6J2-F1
#
_entry.id   AF-A0A2T0S6J2-F1
#
_cell.length_a   1.000
_cell.length_b   1.000
_cell.length_c   1.000
_cell.angle_alpha   90.00
_cell.angle_beta   90.00
_cell.angle_gamma   90.00
#
_symmetry.space_group_name_H-M   'P 1'
#
loop_
_entity.id
_entity.type
_entity.pdbx_description
1 polymer ?
#
loop_
_entity_poly.entity_id
_entity_poly.type
_entity_poly.pdbx_seq_one_letter_code
_entity_poly.pdbx_strand_id
1 'polypeptide(L)'
;MESRRNAEPIFEPDDDAASASTDDESLPVVDAPEAAHAVVASAHLSTDPDLEVAYEYFKERAADFGPAIRQALDEVIASGRTRRWNLDQCNNQEKAYVGVNLENVLRQKFDLSHGLLGMDFDISGIDVDCKWSRNYGGWQIPKEATGHICLLVHGDDLANTMAVGVIRIREDILVGGNRDLKRTIQRPEGLSSVRWIIADGESALPENFLMSISKADREAILGPRGGNARAIELFRRCEGLIIHRRVIEAIGQQVDDARRFRGEVRAELARQGFEVLNGHWKSHRARARELGGLDIAGHTQWVALRTDGSTPARRAELDPVRRREADAFRREMIAGLAEISRRRSAQRKAAKAARVTLAEAVAEAAAVEREVRAAFAIAESAATSLPQRE
;
A
#
# COMPACT_ATOMS: atom_id res chain seq x y z
N MET A 1 35.76 29.58 39.37
CA MET A 1 34.60 30.27 39.99
C MET A 1 33.34 29.73 39.34
N GLU A 2 32.54 28.94 40.06
CA GLU A 2 31.39 29.39 40.89
C GLU A 2 30.15 29.67 40.00
N SER A 3 29.08 28.86 39.95
CA SER A 3 28.30 28.04 40.91
C SER A 3 27.13 28.79 41.55
N ARG A 4 26.03 28.06 41.80
CA ARG A 4 24.79 28.43 42.52
C ARG A 4 23.72 29.16 41.68
N ARG A 5 22.41 29.02 41.97
CA ARG A 5 21.57 27.89 42.48
C ARG A 5 20.11 28.41 42.63
N ASN A 6 19.12 27.58 42.30
CA ASN A 6 17.71 27.71 42.74
C ASN A 6 16.98 28.99 42.21
N ALA A 7 15.66 29.18 42.36
CA ALA A 7 14.61 28.38 43.00
C ALA A 7 13.26 28.46 42.23
N GLU A 8 12.36 27.51 42.50
CA GLU A 8 10.91 27.60 42.21
C GLU A 8 10.14 28.04 43.46
N PRO A 9 8.91 28.58 43.27
CA PRO A 9 7.74 28.14 44.03
C PRO A 9 6.63 27.69 43.05
N ILE A 10 5.93 26.56 43.23
CA ILE A 10 5.06 26.15 44.35
C ILE A 10 3.86 27.09 44.53
N PHE A 11 2.67 26.63 44.12
CA PHE A 11 1.38 27.15 44.56
C PHE A 11 0.28 26.08 44.44
N GLU A 12 -0.36 25.77 45.56
CA GLU A 12 -1.55 24.92 45.77
C GLU A 12 -2.24 25.44 47.05
N PRO A 13 -3.49 25.06 47.34
CA PRO A 13 -4.67 25.07 46.48
C PRO A 13 -5.77 25.96 47.12
N ASP A 14 -7.01 25.89 46.66
CA ASP A 14 -8.19 26.22 47.48
C ASP A 14 -9.33 25.25 47.13
N ASP A 15 -9.96 24.69 48.15
CA ASP A 15 -11.22 23.92 48.06
C ASP A 15 -12.42 24.88 48.05
N ASP A 16 -13.56 24.44 47.51
CA ASP A 16 -14.79 24.44 48.32
C ASP A 16 -15.82 23.42 47.78
N ALA A 17 -16.79 23.03 48.61
CA ALA A 17 -17.53 21.77 48.46
C ALA A 17 -19.07 21.88 48.42
N ALA A 18 -19.74 20.70 48.46
CA ALA A 18 -21.15 20.45 48.80
C ALA A 18 -22.25 20.76 47.73
N SER A 19 -23.38 20.04 47.66
CA SER A 19 -23.78 18.71 48.22
C SER A 19 -25.20 18.30 47.77
N ALA A 20 -25.51 16.99 47.78
CA ALA A 20 -26.87 16.38 47.90
C ALA A 20 -27.88 16.65 46.76
N SER A 21 -28.95 15.87 46.50
CA SER A 21 -29.40 14.49 46.83
C SER A 21 -30.51 14.10 45.79
N THR A 22 -31.34 13.04 45.83
CA THR A 22 -31.77 12.03 46.85
C THR A 22 -32.32 10.77 46.14
N ASP A 23 -32.77 9.77 46.90
CA ASP A 23 -33.30 8.46 46.48
C ASP A 23 -34.75 8.48 45.94
N ASP A 24 -35.21 7.37 45.29
CA ASP A 24 -36.42 6.60 45.68
C ASP A 24 -36.52 5.21 44.99
N GLU A 25 -37.43 4.34 45.45
CA GLU A 25 -37.55 2.89 45.14
C GLU A 25 -38.43 2.49 43.93
N SER A 26 -38.25 1.25 43.40
CA SER A 26 -39.27 0.17 43.50
C SER A 26 -39.02 -1.04 42.57
N LEU A 27 -39.52 -2.23 42.99
CA LEU A 27 -39.55 -3.50 42.24
C LEU A 27 -40.96 -4.12 42.31
N PRO A 28 -41.34 -4.95 41.31
CA PRO A 28 -42.16 -6.13 41.61
C PRO A 28 -41.77 -7.41 40.84
N VAL A 29 -42.31 -8.54 41.33
CA VAL A 29 -42.20 -9.94 40.87
C VAL A 29 -43.55 -10.60 41.23
N VAL A 30 -44.15 -11.58 40.54
CA VAL A 30 -43.74 -12.56 39.49
C VAL A 30 -44.51 -12.29 38.16
N ASP A 31 -44.69 -13.13 37.13
CA ASP A 31 -44.48 -14.58 36.89
C ASP A 31 -44.24 -14.94 35.41
N ALA A 32 -44.07 -16.24 35.11
CA ALA A 32 -44.07 -16.86 33.77
C ALA A 32 -45.30 -17.82 33.63
N PRO A 33 -45.65 -18.43 32.46
CA PRO A 33 -44.73 -19.09 31.50
C PRO A 33 -45.14 -19.07 30.00
N GLU A 34 -44.41 -19.88 29.22
CA GLU A 34 -44.76 -20.48 27.90
C GLU A 34 -45.14 -19.60 26.69
N ALA A 35 -44.11 -19.27 25.91
CA ALA A 35 -44.20 -19.17 24.45
C ALA A 35 -42.88 -19.63 23.79
N ALA A 36 -42.59 -20.93 23.83
CA ALA A 36 -41.41 -21.50 23.18
C ALA A 36 -41.58 -21.58 21.64
N HIS A 37 -40.46 -21.56 20.92
CA HIS A 37 -40.31 -21.80 19.47
C HIS A 37 -40.77 -20.71 18.46
N ALA A 38 -40.05 -19.59 18.40
CA ALA A 38 -39.67 -18.95 17.13
C ALA A 38 -38.43 -18.04 17.31
N VAL A 39 -37.69 -17.75 16.22
CA VAL A 39 -36.62 -16.73 16.12
C VAL A 39 -35.48 -16.88 17.16
N VAL A 40 -34.46 -17.73 16.99
CA VAL A 40 -33.40 -17.71 15.94
C VAL A 40 -32.61 -16.40 15.89
N ALA A 41 -31.30 -16.49 16.13
CA ALA A 41 -30.27 -15.48 15.82
C ALA A 41 -30.34 -14.11 16.56
N SER A 42 -30.44 -14.14 17.89
CA SER A 42 -29.91 -13.05 18.75
C SER A 42 -28.81 -13.58 19.69
N ALA A 43 -27.84 -14.29 19.11
CA ALA A 43 -26.59 -14.61 19.79
C ALA A 43 -25.65 -13.41 19.63
N HIS A 44 -25.07 -12.93 20.75
CA HIS A 44 -24.33 -11.68 20.84
C HIS A 44 -23.45 -11.35 19.63
N LEU A 45 -23.69 -10.18 19.03
CA LEU A 45 -22.60 -9.38 18.46
C LEU A 45 -21.73 -8.90 19.64
N SER A 46 -20.86 -9.77 20.13
CA SER A 46 -19.78 -9.35 21.02
C SER A 46 -18.84 -8.47 20.20
N THR A 47 -18.93 -7.15 20.40
CA THR A 47 -17.97 -6.18 19.84
C THR A 47 -16.58 -6.57 20.31
N ASP A 48 -15.78 -7.06 19.37
CA ASP A 48 -14.40 -7.47 19.55
C ASP A 48 -13.59 -6.27 20.09
N PRO A 49 -13.23 -6.23 21.38
CA PRO A 49 -12.78 -4.99 22.03
C PRO A 49 -11.40 -4.57 21.53
N ASP A 50 -10.51 -5.54 21.28
CA ASP A 50 -9.19 -5.28 20.71
C ASP A 50 -9.32 -4.71 19.28
N LEU A 51 -10.30 -5.19 18.50
CA LEU A 51 -10.57 -4.72 17.14
C LEU A 51 -11.20 -3.33 17.13
N GLU A 52 -11.99 -2.98 18.15
CA GLU A 52 -12.50 -1.63 18.39
C GLU A 52 -11.34 -0.65 18.67
N VAL A 53 -10.43 -1.00 19.60
CA VAL A 53 -9.26 -0.20 19.96
C VAL A 53 -8.34 0.00 18.75
N ALA A 54 -8.02 -1.07 18.01
CA ALA A 54 -7.20 -0.99 16.81
C ALA A 54 -7.88 -0.18 15.69
N TYR A 55 -9.21 -0.27 15.55
CA TYR A 55 -9.97 0.49 14.57
C TYR A 55 -9.93 1.99 14.86
N GLU A 56 -10.36 2.42 16.05
CA GLU A 56 -10.44 3.84 16.39
C GLU A 56 -9.04 4.48 16.37
N TYR A 57 -8.01 3.79 16.85
CA TYR A 57 -6.60 4.24 16.74
C TYR A 57 -6.21 4.57 15.29
N PHE A 58 -6.45 3.67 14.33
CA PHE A 58 -6.10 3.95 12.93
C PHE A 58 -7.07 4.92 12.22
N LYS A 59 -8.32 4.99 12.65
CA LYS A 59 -9.36 5.90 12.13
C LYS A 59 -9.06 7.36 12.44
N GLU A 60 -8.60 7.68 13.65
CA GLU A 60 -8.03 9.01 13.96
C GLU A 60 -6.90 9.41 13.01
N ARG A 61 -6.18 8.42 12.48
CA ARG A 61 -4.99 8.55 11.62
C ARG A 61 -5.30 8.31 10.13
N ALA A 62 -6.58 8.28 9.74
CA ALA A 62 -7.02 7.91 8.38
C ALA A 62 -6.35 8.74 7.27
N ALA A 63 -6.30 10.07 7.43
CA ALA A 63 -5.71 10.99 6.45
C ALA A 63 -4.22 10.74 6.14
N ASP A 64 -3.53 10.01 7.02
CA ASP A 64 -2.09 9.80 6.99
C ASP A 64 -1.67 8.53 6.23
N PHE A 65 -2.60 7.61 5.95
CA PHE A 65 -2.33 6.38 5.20
C PHE A 65 -1.96 6.62 3.74
N GLY A 66 -2.72 7.46 3.02
CA GLY A 66 -2.40 7.78 1.62
C GLY A 66 -0.96 8.29 1.43
N PRO A 67 -0.51 9.29 2.23
CA PRO A 67 0.89 9.71 2.25
C PRO A 67 1.89 8.58 2.53
N ALA A 68 1.60 7.68 3.47
CA ALA A 68 2.45 6.54 3.84
C ALA A 68 2.56 5.49 2.73
N ILE A 69 1.44 5.10 2.11
CA ILE A 69 1.40 4.13 1.00
C ILE A 69 2.22 4.67 -0.18
N ARG A 70 2.00 5.94 -0.54
CA ARG A 70 2.77 6.62 -1.60
C ARG A 70 4.26 6.70 -1.28
N GLN A 71 4.65 7.00 -0.03
CA GLN A 71 6.05 6.98 0.40
C GLN A 71 6.67 5.58 0.22
N ALA A 72 6.02 4.54 0.76
CA ALA A 72 6.54 3.17 0.67
C ALA A 72 6.67 2.66 -0.78
N LEU A 73 5.76 3.08 -1.67
CA LEU A 73 5.86 2.81 -3.11
C LEU A 73 7.03 3.58 -3.76
N ASP A 74 7.18 4.87 -3.48
CA ASP A 74 8.23 5.71 -4.09
C ASP A 74 9.64 5.27 -3.65
N GLU A 75 9.81 4.82 -2.41
CA GLU A 75 11.05 4.25 -1.87
C GLU A 75 11.45 2.93 -2.55
N VAL A 76 10.48 2.06 -2.87
CA VAL A 76 10.74 0.80 -3.61
C VAL A 76 11.00 1.05 -5.09
N ILE A 77 10.27 1.98 -5.72
CA ILE A 77 10.53 2.41 -7.10
C ILE A 77 11.96 2.99 -7.18
N ALA A 78 12.36 3.78 -6.17
CA ALA A 78 13.66 4.43 -6.02
C ALA A 78 14.06 5.24 -7.26
N SER A 79 13.12 6.06 -7.76
CA SER A 79 13.12 6.65 -9.11
C SER A 79 14.44 7.27 -9.55
N GLY A 80 15.13 7.99 -8.66
CA GLY A 80 16.42 8.61 -8.93
C GLY A 80 17.49 7.55 -9.18
N ARG A 81 17.64 6.57 -8.29
CA ARG A 81 18.64 5.50 -8.40
C ARG A 81 18.40 4.61 -9.62
N THR A 82 17.14 4.36 -9.98
CA THR A 82 16.74 3.32 -10.93
C THR A 82 16.28 3.85 -12.29
N ARG A 83 15.95 5.14 -12.40
CA ARG A 83 15.17 5.77 -13.49
C ARG A 83 13.79 5.14 -13.74
N ARG A 84 13.31 4.32 -12.81
CA ARG A 84 11.91 3.88 -12.78
C ARG A 84 11.02 5.00 -12.26
N TRP A 85 9.73 4.82 -12.44
CA TRP A 85 8.72 5.80 -12.06
C TRP A 85 7.35 5.17 -11.78
N ASN A 86 7.22 3.85 -11.92
CA ASN A 86 6.05 3.08 -11.48
C ASN A 86 6.49 1.75 -10.86
N LEU A 87 5.61 1.13 -10.08
CA LEU A 87 5.90 -0.16 -9.44
C LEU A 87 6.03 -1.30 -10.47
N ASP A 88 5.34 -1.26 -11.62
CA ASP A 88 5.40 -2.32 -12.63
C ASP A 88 6.78 -2.55 -13.26
N GLN A 89 7.61 -1.52 -13.33
CA GLN A 89 9.02 -1.60 -13.73
C GLN A 89 9.93 -2.30 -12.70
N CYS A 90 9.43 -2.57 -11.49
CA CYS A 90 10.17 -3.28 -10.45
C CYS A 90 10.06 -4.81 -10.63
N ASN A 91 11.06 -5.56 -10.17
CA ASN A 91 11.02 -7.02 -10.20
C ASN A 91 10.10 -7.59 -9.10
N ASN A 92 9.88 -8.91 -9.09
CA ASN A 92 8.94 -9.55 -8.16
C ASN A 92 9.39 -9.49 -6.69
N GLN A 93 10.69 -9.48 -6.39
CA GLN A 93 11.22 -9.36 -5.03
C GLN A 93 11.04 -7.93 -4.52
N GLU A 94 11.35 -6.93 -5.35
CA GLU A 94 11.09 -5.51 -5.04
C GLU A 94 9.60 -5.26 -4.79
N LYS A 95 8.72 -5.83 -5.63
CA LYS A 95 7.26 -5.78 -5.44
C LYS A 95 6.79 -6.44 -4.15
N ALA A 96 7.40 -7.54 -3.73
CA ALA A 96 7.09 -8.19 -2.46
C ALA A 96 7.57 -7.36 -1.25
N TYR A 97 8.71 -6.68 -1.37
CA TYR A 97 9.28 -5.84 -0.32
C TYR A 97 8.43 -4.60 0.01
N VAL A 98 7.51 -4.15 -0.87
CA VAL A 98 6.57 -3.05 -0.59
C VAL A 98 5.82 -3.25 0.73
N GLY A 99 5.41 -4.48 1.07
CA GLY A 99 4.71 -4.76 2.32
C GLY A 99 5.55 -4.47 3.57
N VAL A 100 6.79 -4.99 3.60
CA VAL A 100 7.76 -4.76 4.68
C VAL A 100 8.17 -3.28 4.73
N ASN A 101 8.30 -2.62 3.58
CA ASN A 101 8.63 -1.19 3.56
C ASN A 101 7.47 -0.34 4.09
N LEU A 102 6.21 -0.68 3.77
CA LEU A 102 5.02 0.00 4.29
C LEU A 102 4.85 -0.20 5.80
N GLU A 103 5.09 -1.41 6.29
CA GLU A 103 5.14 -1.75 7.71
C GLU A 103 6.14 -0.86 8.47
N ASN A 104 7.38 -0.75 7.98
CA ASN A 104 8.38 0.16 8.55
C ASN A 104 7.97 1.64 8.49
N VAL A 105 7.42 2.11 7.37
CA VAL A 105 6.95 3.50 7.19
C VAL A 105 5.81 3.83 8.15
N LEU A 106 4.82 2.93 8.31
CA LEU A 106 3.70 3.13 9.24
C LEU A 106 4.16 3.08 10.70
N ARG A 107 5.03 2.14 11.06
CA ARG A 107 5.58 2.03 12.43
C ARG A 107 6.32 3.31 12.83
N GLN A 108 7.22 3.81 11.97
CA GLN A 108 7.93 5.06 12.20
C GLN A 108 6.98 6.27 12.25
N LYS A 109 5.96 6.29 11.40
CA LYS A 109 5.06 7.44 11.24
C LYS A 109 4.06 7.60 12.39
N PHE A 110 3.70 6.50 13.06
CA PHE A 110 2.77 6.47 14.18
C PHE A 110 3.44 6.23 15.55
N ASP A 111 4.77 6.16 15.58
CA ASP A 111 5.62 5.91 16.76
C ASP A 111 5.23 4.63 17.52
N LEU A 112 4.96 3.56 16.76
CA LEU A 112 4.54 2.26 17.26
C LEU A 112 5.77 1.38 17.62
N SER A 113 5.67 0.58 18.68
CA SER A 113 6.58 -0.54 18.93
C SER A 113 6.15 -1.79 18.14
N HIS A 114 6.99 -2.83 18.11
CA HIS A 114 6.59 -4.16 17.66
C HIS A 114 5.71 -4.86 18.72
N GLY A 115 4.81 -5.73 18.27
CA GLY A 115 3.96 -6.54 19.14
C GLY A 115 4.75 -7.57 19.95
N LEU A 116 4.24 -7.93 21.14
CA LEU A 116 4.89 -8.85 22.08
C LEU A 116 4.89 -10.30 21.59
N LEU A 117 3.91 -10.66 20.77
CA LEU A 117 3.78 -11.98 20.12
C LEU A 117 4.43 -11.98 18.72
N GLY A 118 5.13 -10.90 18.35
CA GLY A 118 5.90 -10.78 17.12
C GLY A 118 5.14 -10.21 15.93
N MET A 119 3.98 -9.59 16.14
CA MET A 119 3.29 -8.85 15.08
C MET A 119 3.94 -7.49 14.81
N ASP A 120 3.61 -6.91 13.66
CA ASP A 120 4.25 -5.72 13.11
C ASP A 120 4.13 -4.46 13.98
N PHE A 121 3.04 -4.35 14.76
CA PHE A 121 2.74 -3.25 15.69
C PHE A 121 2.21 -3.75 17.05
N ASP A 122 2.49 -2.98 18.11
CA ASP A 122 1.76 -2.97 19.38
C ASP A 122 0.81 -1.76 19.41
N ILE A 123 -0.49 -2.00 19.62
CA ILE A 123 -1.48 -0.94 19.86
C ILE A 123 -2.11 -1.16 21.25
N SER A 124 -1.65 -0.42 22.26
CA SER A 124 -2.18 -0.49 23.64
C SER A 124 -2.13 -1.90 24.28
N GLY A 125 -1.10 -2.69 23.95
CA GLY A 125 -0.94 -4.08 24.38
C GLY A 125 -1.50 -5.11 23.39
N ILE A 126 -2.01 -4.69 22.23
CA ILE A 126 -2.61 -5.55 21.20
C ILE A 126 -1.62 -5.75 20.06
N ASP A 127 -1.25 -7.00 19.81
CA ASP A 127 -0.44 -7.43 18.66
C ASP A 127 -1.24 -7.30 17.34
N VAL A 128 -0.86 -6.33 16.50
CA VAL A 128 -1.49 -6.04 15.21
C VAL A 128 -0.52 -6.22 14.03
N ASP A 129 -0.97 -6.97 13.04
CA ASP A 129 -0.19 -7.46 11.89
C ASP A 129 -0.46 -6.62 10.61
N CYS A 130 0.57 -6.18 9.89
CA CYS A 130 0.43 -5.29 8.73
C CYS A 130 0.47 -6.07 7.41
N LYS A 131 -0.63 -6.11 6.66
CA LYS A 131 -0.71 -6.83 5.38
C LYS A 131 -1.08 -5.92 4.23
N TRP A 132 -0.10 -5.72 3.35
CA TRP A 132 -0.23 -4.99 2.09
C TRP A 132 -0.66 -5.91 0.93
N SER A 133 -1.39 -5.35 -0.03
CA SER A 133 -1.56 -5.91 -1.36
C SER A 133 -1.75 -4.80 -2.40
N ARG A 134 -1.28 -5.00 -3.63
CA ARG A 134 -1.67 -4.15 -4.78
C ARG A 134 -3.02 -4.56 -5.36
N ASN A 135 -3.37 -5.83 -5.27
CA ASN A 135 -4.65 -6.34 -5.76
C ASN A 135 -5.64 -6.32 -4.60
N TYR A 136 -6.76 -5.63 -4.74
CA TYR A 136 -7.80 -5.62 -3.70
C TYR A 136 -8.26 -7.05 -3.37
N GLY A 137 -8.40 -7.38 -2.08
CA GLY A 137 -8.65 -8.74 -1.60
C GLY A 137 -7.45 -9.69 -1.67
N GLY A 138 -6.33 -9.32 -2.28
CA GLY A 138 -5.18 -10.20 -2.57
C GLY A 138 -4.23 -10.48 -1.40
N TRP A 139 -4.51 -9.95 -0.20
CA TRP A 139 -3.67 -10.05 1.00
C TRP A 139 -3.27 -11.50 1.33
N GLN A 140 -1.96 -11.72 1.51
CA GLN A 140 -1.37 -13.03 1.79
C GLN A 140 -1.18 -13.20 3.31
N ILE A 141 -2.26 -13.57 3.99
CA ILE A 141 -2.29 -13.78 5.44
C ILE A 141 -1.51 -15.05 5.78
N PRO A 142 -0.44 -14.98 6.59
CA PRO A 142 0.32 -16.16 7.00
C PRO A 142 -0.37 -16.90 8.15
N LYS A 143 0.10 -18.10 8.50
CA LYS A 143 -0.51 -18.91 9.57
C LYS A 143 -0.35 -18.27 10.96
N GLU A 144 0.74 -17.56 11.19
CA GLU A 144 1.08 -16.90 12.45
C GLU A 144 0.18 -15.69 12.77
N ALA A 145 -0.51 -15.13 11.77
CA ALA A 145 -1.50 -14.08 11.99
C ALA A 145 -2.90 -14.61 12.40
N THR A 146 -3.14 -15.93 12.39
CA THR A 146 -4.45 -16.50 12.76
C THR A 146 -4.74 -16.27 14.26
N GLY A 147 -5.87 -15.63 14.57
CA GLY A 147 -6.25 -15.19 15.91
C GLY A 147 -5.92 -13.72 16.21
N HIS A 148 -4.94 -13.16 15.50
CA HIS A 148 -4.51 -11.77 15.62
C HIS A 148 -5.38 -10.83 14.77
N ILE A 149 -5.21 -9.52 14.99
CA ILE A 149 -5.81 -8.49 14.16
C ILE A 149 -4.83 -8.13 13.05
N CYS A 150 -5.29 -8.11 11.80
CA CYS A 150 -4.54 -7.55 10.68
C CYS A 150 -5.04 -6.14 10.34
N LEU A 151 -4.11 -5.19 10.20
CA LEU A 151 -4.29 -4.01 9.38
C LEU A 151 -4.11 -4.41 7.91
N LEU A 152 -5.19 -4.32 7.14
CA LEU A 152 -5.20 -4.53 5.70
C LEU A 152 -4.98 -3.21 4.97
N VAL A 153 -4.02 -3.17 4.06
CA VAL A 153 -3.76 -2.00 3.21
C VAL A 153 -3.72 -2.40 1.73
N HIS A 154 -4.52 -1.72 0.90
CA HIS A 154 -4.54 -1.83 -0.55
C HIS A 154 -4.07 -0.52 -1.20
N GLY A 155 -3.39 -0.60 -2.34
CA GLY A 155 -3.08 0.56 -3.18
C GLY A 155 -2.53 0.21 -4.56
N ASP A 156 -3.06 0.86 -5.61
CA ASP A 156 -2.58 0.72 -6.99
C ASP A 156 -2.42 2.08 -7.70
N ASP A 157 -1.16 2.42 -8.04
CA ASP A 157 -0.76 3.61 -8.83
C ASP A 157 -1.51 3.77 -10.16
N LEU A 158 -1.99 2.68 -10.78
CA LEU A 158 -2.68 2.74 -12.09
C LEU A 158 -4.17 2.99 -11.97
N ALA A 159 -4.83 2.33 -11.01
CA ALA A 159 -6.23 2.56 -10.70
C ALA A 159 -6.45 3.85 -9.90
N ASN A 160 -5.39 4.36 -9.26
CA ASN A 160 -5.40 5.48 -8.34
C ASN A 160 -6.27 5.24 -7.08
N THR A 161 -6.53 3.97 -6.74
CA THR A 161 -7.31 3.57 -5.56
C THR A 161 -6.42 3.12 -4.41
N MET A 162 -6.95 3.27 -3.19
CA MET A 162 -6.43 2.68 -1.96
C MET A 162 -7.61 2.26 -1.07
N ALA A 163 -7.36 1.33 -0.15
CA ALA A 163 -8.31 0.97 0.89
C ALA A 163 -7.56 0.55 2.16
N VAL A 164 -8.12 0.83 3.32
CA VAL A 164 -7.53 0.54 4.63
C VAL A 164 -8.62 0.03 5.56
N GLY A 165 -8.37 -1.07 6.26
CA GLY A 165 -9.32 -1.62 7.22
C GLY A 165 -8.64 -2.58 8.21
N VAL A 166 -9.33 -2.89 9.31
CA VAL A 166 -8.87 -3.90 10.28
C VAL A 166 -9.81 -5.09 10.32
N ILE A 167 -9.27 -6.26 10.63
CA ILE A 167 -10.01 -7.52 10.75
C ILE A 167 -9.32 -8.43 11.78
N ARG A 168 -10.05 -9.14 12.62
CA ARG A 168 -9.48 -10.30 13.33
C ARG A 168 -9.46 -11.51 12.40
N ILE A 169 -8.27 -12.05 12.15
CA ILE A 169 -8.10 -13.23 11.33
C ILE A 169 -8.60 -14.46 12.08
N ARG A 170 -9.44 -15.24 11.40
CA ARG A 170 -9.97 -16.51 11.92
C ARG A 170 -9.78 -17.61 10.88
N GLU A 171 -9.82 -18.87 11.32
CA GLU A 171 -9.60 -20.03 10.45
C GLU A 171 -10.72 -20.21 9.41
N ASP A 172 -11.97 -19.84 9.74
CA ASP A 172 -13.15 -19.99 8.88
C ASP A 172 -13.16 -19.07 7.65
N ILE A 173 -12.61 -17.86 7.77
CA ILE A 173 -12.59 -16.85 6.69
C ILE A 173 -11.46 -17.06 5.68
N LEU A 174 -10.45 -17.87 6.00
CA LEU A 174 -9.26 -18.05 5.17
C LEU A 174 -9.48 -19.07 4.04
N VAL A 175 -8.95 -18.77 2.85
CA VAL A 175 -9.07 -19.61 1.66
C VAL A 175 -7.77 -19.80 0.89
N GLY A 176 -7.71 -20.95 0.21
CA GLY A 176 -6.59 -21.34 -0.63
C GLY A 176 -5.36 -21.70 0.20
N GLY A 177 -4.20 -21.31 -0.33
CA GLY A 177 -2.88 -21.60 0.22
C GLY A 177 -1.85 -21.50 -0.89
N ASN A 178 -0.86 -20.62 -0.73
CA ASN A 178 0.31 -20.60 -1.60
C ASN A 178 1.35 -21.64 -1.11
N ARG A 179 2.47 -21.79 -1.83
CA ARG A 179 3.54 -22.75 -1.48
C ARG A 179 4.11 -22.53 -0.08
N ASP A 180 4.10 -21.28 0.37
CA ASP A 180 4.63 -20.82 1.65
C ASP A 180 3.49 -20.73 2.71
N LEU A 181 2.40 -21.49 2.48
CA LEU A 181 1.19 -21.68 3.30
C LEU A 181 0.35 -20.43 3.61
N LYS A 182 0.65 -19.27 3.00
CA LYS A 182 -0.18 -18.05 3.19
C LYS A 182 -1.49 -18.15 2.41
N ARG A 183 -2.57 -17.64 2.99
CA ARG A 183 -3.97 -17.73 2.51
C ARG A 183 -4.55 -16.33 2.24
N THR A 184 -5.74 -16.24 1.66
CA THR A 184 -6.44 -14.97 1.45
C THR A 184 -7.77 -14.94 2.19
N ILE A 185 -8.33 -13.74 2.42
CA ILE A 185 -9.66 -13.52 3.02
C ILE A 185 -10.77 -13.36 1.98
N GLN A 186 -10.58 -13.85 0.74
CA GLN A 186 -11.47 -13.56 -0.41
C GLN A 186 -12.85 -14.25 -0.34
N ARG A 187 -13.19 -14.88 0.79
CA ARG A 187 -14.56 -15.27 1.11
C ARG A 187 -15.45 -14.04 1.27
N PRO A 188 -16.75 -14.10 0.90
CA PRO A 188 -17.72 -13.07 1.28
C PRO A 188 -17.70 -12.79 2.79
N GLU A 189 -17.60 -13.84 3.61
CA GLU A 189 -17.57 -13.77 5.08
C GLU A 189 -16.27 -13.11 5.60
N GLY A 190 -15.17 -13.23 4.85
CA GLY A 190 -13.90 -12.58 5.17
C GLY A 190 -13.92 -11.10 4.83
N LEU A 191 -14.35 -10.74 3.63
CA LEU A 191 -14.44 -9.34 3.19
C LEU A 191 -15.52 -8.54 3.95
N SER A 192 -16.63 -9.16 4.36
CA SER A 192 -17.65 -8.52 5.22
C SER A 192 -17.24 -8.41 6.69
N SER A 193 -16.24 -9.19 7.14
CA SER A 193 -15.63 -9.05 8.47
C SER A 193 -14.59 -7.91 8.54
N VAL A 194 -14.26 -7.23 7.43
CA VAL A 194 -13.32 -6.10 7.45
C VAL A 194 -14.03 -4.82 7.87
N ARG A 195 -13.52 -4.17 8.93
CA ARG A 195 -13.98 -2.86 9.38
C ARG A 195 -13.14 -1.77 8.70
N TRP A 196 -13.76 -1.08 7.73
CA TRP A 196 -13.07 -0.11 6.87
C TRP A 196 -12.81 1.23 7.57
N ILE A 197 -11.56 1.66 7.50
CA ILE A 197 -11.04 2.98 7.90
C ILE A 197 -11.05 3.91 6.68
N ILE A 198 -10.78 3.34 5.49
CA ILE A 198 -10.97 3.93 4.16
C ILE A 198 -11.48 2.79 3.26
N ALA A 199 -12.73 2.86 2.78
CA ALA A 199 -13.25 1.88 1.83
C ALA A 199 -12.67 2.08 0.41
N ASP A 200 -12.65 1.03 -0.42
CA ASP A 200 -12.21 1.15 -1.81
C ASP A 200 -13.14 2.13 -2.57
N GLY A 201 -12.52 3.11 -3.23
CA GLY A 201 -13.23 4.21 -3.90
C GLY A 201 -13.65 5.38 -3.01
N GLU A 202 -13.53 5.28 -1.67
CA GLU A 202 -13.82 6.40 -0.75
C GLU A 202 -12.77 7.51 -0.87
N SER A 203 -11.50 7.12 -0.99
CA SER A 203 -10.38 8.05 -1.11
C SER A 203 -9.34 7.54 -2.11
N ALA A 204 -8.81 8.46 -2.91
CA ALA A 204 -7.82 8.16 -3.93
C ALA A 204 -6.41 8.07 -3.34
N LEU A 205 -5.61 7.15 -3.85
CA LEU A 205 -4.18 7.10 -3.54
C LEU A 205 -3.52 8.43 -3.97
N PRO A 206 -2.66 9.07 -3.15
CA PRO A 206 -1.96 10.27 -3.58
C PRO A 206 -1.16 10.01 -4.85
N GLU A 207 -1.35 10.90 -5.82
CA GLU A 207 -0.92 10.68 -7.20
C GLU A 207 0.61 10.47 -7.31
N ASN A 208 1.00 9.46 -8.09
CA ASN A 208 2.39 9.30 -8.53
C ASN A 208 2.72 10.43 -9.53
N PHE A 209 3.49 11.42 -9.08
CA PHE A 209 3.78 12.64 -9.86
C PHE A 209 4.45 12.37 -11.21
N LEU A 210 5.29 11.34 -11.31
CA LEU A 210 5.92 11.00 -12.60
C LEU A 210 4.92 10.33 -13.56
N MET A 211 3.79 9.84 -13.07
CA MET A 211 2.68 9.32 -13.90
C MET A 211 1.67 10.39 -14.33
N SER A 212 1.68 11.59 -13.72
CA SER A 212 0.73 12.67 -14.06
C SER A 212 1.27 13.75 -15.00
N ILE A 213 2.55 13.66 -15.35
CA ILE A 213 3.21 14.47 -16.38
C ILE A 213 3.32 13.72 -17.71
N SER A 214 3.57 14.45 -18.80
CA SER A 214 3.75 13.87 -20.13
C SER A 214 4.89 12.85 -20.16
N LYS A 215 4.82 11.91 -21.12
CA LYS A 215 5.93 10.98 -21.40
C LYS A 215 7.23 11.75 -21.71
N ALA A 216 7.15 12.79 -22.54
CA ALA A 216 8.29 13.58 -22.96
C ALA A 216 8.93 14.36 -21.79
N ASP A 217 8.13 14.89 -20.86
CA ASP A 217 8.64 15.55 -19.66
C ASP A 217 9.32 14.57 -18.72
N ARG A 218 8.67 13.43 -18.46
CA ARG A 218 9.20 12.35 -17.61
C ARG A 218 10.54 11.81 -18.13
N GLU A 219 10.63 11.51 -19.43
CA GLU A 219 11.86 10.97 -20.04
C GLU A 219 13.01 11.97 -19.96
N ALA A 220 12.73 13.25 -20.18
CA ALA A 220 13.72 14.32 -20.04
C ALA A 220 14.14 14.54 -18.57
N ILE A 221 13.21 14.52 -17.62
CA ILE A 221 13.50 14.67 -16.17
C ILE A 221 14.39 13.53 -15.65
N LEU A 222 14.19 12.29 -16.14
CA LEU A 222 14.94 11.12 -15.67
C LEU A 222 16.24 10.86 -16.45
N GLY A 223 16.39 11.42 -17.65
CA GLY A 223 17.57 11.26 -18.51
C GLY A 223 18.91 11.68 -17.88
N PRO A 224 19.04 12.90 -17.31
CA PRO A 224 20.30 13.40 -16.78
C PRO A 224 20.92 12.52 -15.69
N ARG A 225 22.26 12.39 -15.73
CA ARG A 225 23.01 11.55 -14.78
C ARG A 225 23.09 12.14 -13.37
N GLY A 226 23.25 13.46 -13.24
CA GLY A 226 23.38 14.13 -11.94
C GLY A 226 22.06 14.67 -11.38
N GLY A 227 21.92 14.67 -10.04
CA GLY A 227 20.76 15.17 -9.31
C GLY A 227 20.37 16.60 -9.68
N ASN A 228 21.31 17.54 -9.58
CA ASN A 228 21.09 18.97 -9.92
C ASN A 228 20.50 19.15 -11.33
N ALA A 229 20.90 18.35 -12.32
CA ALA A 229 20.40 18.45 -13.69
C ALA A 229 18.96 17.93 -13.84
N ARG A 230 18.62 16.81 -13.18
CA ARG A 230 17.22 16.33 -13.12
C ARG A 230 16.31 17.28 -12.34
N ALA A 231 16.85 17.89 -11.29
CA ALA A 231 16.20 18.92 -10.48
C ALA A 231 15.86 20.20 -11.28
N ILE A 232 16.81 20.69 -12.11
CA ILE A 232 16.56 21.80 -13.03
C ILE A 232 15.46 21.42 -14.02
N GLU A 233 15.57 20.26 -14.67
CA GLU A 233 14.60 19.83 -15.68
C GLU A 233 13.19 19.60 -15.09
N LEU A 234 13.10 19.09 -13.86
CA LEU A 234 11.86 18.94 -13.09
C LEU A 234 11.15 20.29 -12.93
N PHE A 235 11.82 21.30 -12.37
CA PHE A 235 11.21 22.62 -12.18
C PHE A 235 10.95 23.36 -13.50
N ARG A 236 11.80 23.19 -14.51
CA ARG A 236 11.67 23.82 -15.83
C ARG A 236 10.45 23.29 -16.60
N ARG A 237 10.13 22.00 -16.49
CA ARG A 237 9.03 21.35 -17.20
C ARG A 237 7.73 21.31 -16.42
N CYS A 238 7.81 21.13 -15.11
CA CYS A 238 6.66 21.19 -14.20
C CYS A 238 6.36 22.63 -13.76
N GLU A 239 6.60 23.61 -14.65
CA GLU A 239 6.22 25.01 -14.47
C GLU A 239 4.75 25.10 -14.01
N GLY A 240 4.55 25.76 -12.86
CA GLY A 240 3.22 25.97 -12.28
C GLY A 240 2.58 24.78 -11.55
N LEU A 241 3.27 23.64 -11.42
CA LEU A 241 2.77 22.49 -10.66
C LEU A 241 3.31 22.51 -9.22
N ILE A 242 2.47 22.10 -8.25
CA ILE A 242 2.92 21.92 -6.86
C ILE A 242 3.68 20.60 -6.76
N ILE A 243 4.98 20.68 -6.48
CA ILE A 243 5.88 19.55 -6.35
C ILE A 243 6.13 19.27 -4.87
N HIS A 244 5.79 18.06 -4.41
CA HIS A 244 6.05 17.64 -3.04
C HIS A 244 7.52 17.25 -2.83
N ARG A 245 8.07 17.55 -1.66
CA ARG A 245 9.45 17.27 -1.26
C ARG A 245 9.87 15.81 -1.51
N ARG A 246 9.00 14.84 -1.24
CA ARG A 246 9.24 13.41 -1.55
C ARG A 246 9.53 13.14 -3.04
N VAL A 247 8.88 13.86 -3.96
CA VAL A 247 9.10 13.72 -5.41
C VAL A 247 10.48 14.24 -5.78
N ILE A 248 10.86 15.35 -5.15
CA ILE A 248 12.15 16.02 -5.36
C ILE A 248 13.29 15.11 -4.86
N GLU A 249 13.17 14.58 -3.65
CA GLU A 249 14.14 13.64 -3.05
C GLU A 249 14.18 12.30 -3.81
N ALA A 250 13.02 11.79 -4.23
CA ALA A 250 12.93 10.60 -5.07
C ALA A 250 13.62 10.77 -6.43
N ILE A 251 13.78 11.99 -6.96
CA ILE A 251 14.45 12.27 -8.24
C ILE A 251 15.93 12.67 -8.06
N GLY A 252 16.28 13.36 -6.97
CA GLY A 252 17.61 13.98 -6.79
C GLY A 252 18.78 13.00 -6.56
N GLN A 253 18.50 11.77 -6.11
CA GLN A 253 19.47 10.70 -5.76
C GLN A 253 20.29 10.92 -4.47
N GLN A 254 20.13 12.01 -3.69
CA GLN A 254 21.06 12.31 -2.59
C GLN A 254 20.39 12.60 -1.24
N VAL A 255 21.01 12.09 -0.17
CA VAL A 255 20.67 12.49 1.19
C VAL A 255 20.88 14.00 1.34
N ASP A 256 19.90 14.67 1.96
CA ASP A 256 19.85 16.13 2.12
C ASP A 256 19.72 16.95 0.81
N ASP A 257 19.08 16.35 -0.20
CA ASP A 257 18.65 17.04 -1.43
C ASP A 257 17.92 18.36 -1.12
N ALA A 258 17.08 18.43 -0.07
CA ALA A 258 16.40 19.64 0.38
C ALA A 258 17.31 20.80 0.86
N ARG A 259 18.60 20.57 1.15
CA ARG A 259 19.61 21.66 1.25
C ARG A 259 20.08 22.12 -0.13
N ARG A 260 20.26 21.21 -1.11
CA ARG A 260 20.77 21.50 -2.46
C ARG A 260 19.81 22.27 -3.38
N PHE A 261 18.52 22.38 -3.03
CA PHE A 261 17.59 23.37 -3.64
C PHE A 261 17.82 24.82 -3.15
N ARG A 262 19.01 25.09 -2.60
CA ARG A 262 19.62 26.41 -2.37
C ARG A 262 21.01 26.38 -3.02
N GLY A 263 21.38 27.45 -3.74
CA GLY A 263 22.60 27.48 -4.56
C GLY A 263 22.32 27.24 -6.05
N GLU A 264 23.19 26.48 -6.72
CA GLU A 264 23.30 26.37 -8.19
C GLU A 264 21.97 26.13 -8.92
N VAL A 265 21.15 25.18 -8.46
CA VAL A 265 19.86 24.84 -9.10
C VAL A 265 18.93 26.07 -9.14
N ARG A 266 18.88 26.87 -8.08
CA ARG A 266 18.12 28.13 -8.06
C ARG A 266 18.75 29.20 -8.96
N ALA A 267 20.08 29.29 -8.97
CA ALA A 267 20.78 30.30 -9.77
C ALA A 267 20.65 30.04 -11.29
N GLU A 268 20.68 28.78 -11.70
CA GLU A 268 20.42 28.36 -13.09
C GLU A 268 18.97 28.63 -13.49
N LEU A 269 18.00 28.19 -12.67
CA LEU A 269 16.57 28.43 -12.93
C LEU A 269 16.22 29.93 -12.95
N ALA A 270 16.84 30.75 -12.09
CA ALA A 270 16.70 32.20 -12.12
C ALA A 270 17.26 32.83 -13.41
N ARG A 271 18.42 32.36 -13.90
CA ARG A 271 18.95 32.75 -15.22
C ARG A 271 18.05 32.33 -16.39
N GLN A 272 17.19 31.33 -16.20
CA GLN A 272 16.17 30.90 -17.17
C GLN A 272 14.79 31.56 -16.95
N GLY A 273 14.68 32.55 -16.05
CA GLY A 273 13.44 33.30 -15.77
C GLY A 273 12.44 32.57 -14.87
N PHE A 274 12.90 31.66 -14.01
CA PHE A 274 12.06 30.96 -13.03
C PHE A 274 12.39 31.36 -11.58
N GLU A 275 11.36 31.62 -10.79
CA GLU A 275 11.44 31.76 -9.33
C GLU A 275 10.99 30.46 -8.67
N VAL A 276 11.88 29.82 -7.90
CA VAL A 276 11.59 28.56 -7.20
C VAL A 276 11.12 28.86 -5.78
N LEU A 277 9.85 28.60 -5.51
CA LEU A 277 9.18 28.94 -4.25
C LEU A 277 8.98 27.67 -3.40
N ASN A 278 8.92 27.86 -2.08
CA ASN A 278 8.66 26.80 -1.09
C ASN A 278 7.75 27.31 0.01
N GLY A 279 6.74 26.51 0.37
CA GLY A 279 5.63 26.89 1.24
C GLY A 279 5.99 27.20 2.70
N HIS A 280 7.22 26.95 3.16
CA HIS A 280 7.67 27.31 4.51
C HIS A 280 7.67 28.83 4.73
N TRP A 281 8.15 29.59 3.76
CA TRP A 281 8.44 31.02 3.89
C TRP A 281 7.22 31.89 3.56
N LYS A 282 6.88 32.83 4.44
CA LYS A 282 5.74 33.76 4.24
C LYS A 282 5.85 34.55 2.93
N SER A 283 7.05 35.01 2.59
CA SER A 283 7.37 35.71 1.33
C SER A 283 7.09 34.84 0.10
N HIS A 284 7.60 33.60 0.07
CA HIS A 284 7.31 32.67 -1.02
C HIS A 284 5.82 32.36 -1.18
N ARG A 285 5.04 32.29 -0.10
CA ARG A 285 3.58 32.09 -0.17
C ARG A 285 2.86 33.30 -0.80
N ALA A 286 3.26 34.51 -0.44
CA ALA A 286 2.73 35.72 -1.09
C ALA A 286 3.09 35.75 -2.58
N ARG A 287 4.36 35.46 -2.91
CA ARG A 287 4.89 35.44 -4.28
C ARG A 287 4.27 34.37 -5.17
N ALA A 288 3.90 33.22 -4.59
CA ALA A 288 3.22 32.13 -5.32
C ALA A 288 1.78 32.50 -5.72
N ARG A 289 1.09 33.30 -4.90
CA ARG A 289 -0.21 33.88 -5.25
C ARG A 289 -0.05 34.97 -6.31
N GLU A 290 0.93 35.86 -6.14
CA GLU A 290 1.21 36.97 -7.06
C GLU A 290 1.56 36.49 -8.48
N LEU A 291 2.56 35.62 -8.63
CA LEU A 291 3.04 35.16 -9.95
C LEU A 291 2.25 33.99 -10.55
N GLY A 292 1.48 33.26 -9.74
CA GLY A 292 0.95 31.95 -10.12
C GLY A 292 -0.51 31.68 -9.75
N GLY A 293 -1.14 32.52 -8.93
CA GLY A 293 -2.45 32.24 -8.35
C GLY A 293 -2.47 30.98 -7.46
N LEU A 294 -1.32 30.63 -6.83
CA LEU A 294 -1.14 29.37 -6.11
C LEU A 294 -0.96 29.54 -4.61
N ASP A 295 -1.77 28.79 -3.85
CA ASP A 295 -1.57 28.53 -2.43
C ASP A 295 -0.65 27.33 -2.22
N ILE A 296 0.59 27.61 -1.81
CA ILE A 296 1.55 26.59 -1.34
C ILE A 296 1.68 26.65 0.19
N ALA A 297 1.68 25.49 0.85
CA ALA A 297 1.65 25.35 2.30
C ALA A 297 2.71 24.39 2.82
N GLY A 298 3.23 24.69 4.02
CA GLY A 298 4.22 23.86 4.71
C GLY A 298 5.59 23.79 4.03
N HIS A 299 6.56 23.17 4.71
CA HIS A 299 7.91 23.00 4.18
C HIS A 299 8.00 21.94 3.06
N THR A 300 6.95 21.14 2.88
CA THR A 300 6.90 20.01 1.94
C THR A 300 6.48 20.40 0.53
N GLN A 301 5.88 21.57 0.29
CA GLN A 301 5.43 21.98 -1.05
C GLN A 301 6.39 23.00 -1.70
N TRP A 302 6.65 22.79 -3.00
CA TRP A 302 7.49 23.63 -3.85
C TRP A 302 6.78 23.93 -5.18
N VAL A 303 7.16 25.01 -5.85
CA VAL A 303 6.71 25.32 -7.22
C VAL A 303 7.77 26.16 -7.93
N ALA A 304 7.87 26.06 -9.27
CA ALA A 304 8.58 27.04 -10.09
C ALA A 304 7.58 27.85 -10.92
N LEU A 305 7.71 29.16 -10.85
CA LEU A 305 6.88 30.14 -11.56
C LEU A 305 7.76 31.05 -12.40
N ARG A 306 7.22 31.65 -13.47
CA ARG A 306 7.95 32.62 -14.28
C ARG A 306 8.04 33.98 -13.57
N THR A 307 9.22 34.59 -13.63
CA THR A 307 9.48 35.90 -13.02
C THR A 307 8.72 37.05 -13.69
N ASP A 308 8.19 36.83 -14.89
CA ASP A 308 7.34 37.76 -15.66
C ASP A 308 5.83 37.61 -15.37
N GLY A 309 5.44 36.64 -14.51
CA GLY A 309 4.03 36.37 -14.19
C GLY A 309 3.24 35.64 -15.28
N SER A 310 3.88 35.13 -16.35
CA SER A 310 3.18 34.45 -17.46
C SER A 310 2.64 33.05 -17.13
N THR A 311 3.09 32.42 -16.04
CA THR A 311 2.75 31.03 -15.70
C THR A 311 1.25 30.70 -15.65
N PRO A 312 0.33 31.54 -15.14
CA PRO A 312 -1.10 31.23 -15.14
C PRO A 312 -1.68 31.00 -16.55
N ALA A 313 -1.28 31.82 -17.53
CA ALA A 313 -1.67 31.63 -18.93
C ALA A 313 -1.07 30.35 -19.52
N ARG A 314 0.25 30.16 -19.31
CA ARG A 314 0.98 28.97 -19.78
C ARG A 314 0.41 27.67 -19.19
N ARG A 315 -0.06 27.70 -17.94
CA ARG A 315 -0.76 26.58 -17.29
C ARG A 315 -2.13 26.32 -17.92
N ALA A 316 -2.91 27.35 -18.23
CA ALA A 316 -4.22 27.20 -18.87
C ALA A 316 -4.11 26.49 -20.24
N GLU A 317 -3.02 26.74 -20.97
CA GLU A 317 -2.67 26.03 -22.21
C GLU A 317 -2.17 24.60 -21.96
N LEU A 318 -1.23 24.40 -21.02
CA LEU A 318 -0.50 23.15 -20.84
C LEU A 318 -1.20 22.11 -19.97
N ASP A 319 -1.90 22.50 -18.89
CA ASP A 319 -2.51 21.56 -17.95
C ASP A 319 -3.58 20.65 -18.61
N PRO A 320 -4.42 21.12 -19.56
CA PRO A 320 -5.31 20.25 -20.32
C PRO A 320 -4.59 19.27 -21.25
N VAL A 321 -3.40 19.62 -21.76
CA VAL A 321 -2.57 18.71 -22.59
C VAL A 321 -1.95 17.64 -21.70
N ARG A 322 -1.24 18.06 -20.63
CA ARG A 322 -0.60 17.20 -19.63
C ARG A 322 -1.58 16.12 -19.12
N ARG A 323 -2.80 16.51 -18.72
CA ARG A 323 -3.83 15.58 -18.23
C ARG A 323 -4.26 14.56 -19.30
N ARG A 324 -4.61 15.01 -20.52
CA ARG A 324 -5.02 14.11 -21.60
C ARG A 324 -3.96 13.09 -21.96
N GLU A 325 -2.69 13.48 -21.96
CA GLU A 325 -1.57 12.58 -22.21
C GLU A 325 -1.34 11.59 -21.06
N ALA A 326 -1.36 12.06 -19.81
CA ALA A 326 -1.27 11.18 -18.63
C ALA A 326 -2.39 10.14 -18.60
N ASP A 327 -3.63 10.55 -18.89
CA ASP A 327 -4.79 9.65 -18.86
C ASP A 327 -4.85 8.69 -20.07
N ALA A 328 -4.41 9.12 -21.25
CA ALA A 328 -4.20 8.22 -22.38
C ALA A 328 -3.14 7.16 -22.04
N PHE A 329 -2.02 7.60 -21.49
CA PHE A 329 -0.92 6.74 -21.09
C PHE A 329 -1.30 5.74 -19.98
N ARG A 330 -2.10 6.16 -18.98
CA ARG A 330 -2.71 5.26 -17.97
C ARG A 330 -3.56 4.18 -18.63
N ARG A 331 -4.48 4.56 -19.53
CA ARG A 331 -5.36 3.61 -20.24
C ARG A 331 -4.56 2.60 -21.07
N GLU A 332 -3.54 3.06 -21.80
CA GLU A 332 -2.65 2.20 -22.59
C GLU A 332 -1.89 1.20 -21.71
N MET A 333 -1.32 1.65 -20.59
CA MET A 333 -0.60 0.77 -19.66
C MET A 333 -1.52 -0.27 -19.00
N ILE A 334 -2.72 0.14 -18.54
CA ILE A 334 -3.72 -0.77 -17.96
C ILE A 334 -4.13 -1.83 -18.99
N ALA A 335 -4.43 -1.43 -20.23
CA ALA A 335 -4.78 -2.36 -21.31
C ALA A 335 -3.64 -3.33 -21.64
N GLY A 336 -2.38 -2.84 -21.70
CA GLY A 336 -1.19 -3.65 -21.95
C GLY A 336 -0.92 -4.66 -20.83
N LEU A 337 -1.05 -4.27 -19.56
CA LEU A 337 -0.87 -5.15 -18.42
C LEU A 337 -1.99 -6.20 -18.31
N ALA A 338 -3.24 -5.82 -18.59
CA ALA A 338 -4.35 -6.76 -18.68
C ALA A 338 -4.11 -7.81 -19.78
N GLU A 339 -3.60 -7.39 -20.95
CA GLU A 339 -3.25 -8.31 -22.05
C GLU A 339 -2.07 -9.24 -21.70
N ILE A 340 -1.02 -8.73 -21.05
CA ILE A 340 0.08 -9.56 -20.52
C ILE A 340 -0.44 -10.58 -19.49
N SER A 341 -1.39 -10.19 -18.64
CA SER A 341 -2.02 -11.07 -17.65
C SER A 341 -2.88 -12.17 -18.31
N ARG A 342 -3.67 -11.82 -19.34
CA ARG A 342 -4.43 -12.78 -20.16
C ARG A 342 -3.50 -13.80 -20.82
N ARG A 343 -2.43 -13.34 -21.49
CA ARG A 343 -1.44 -14.22 -22.15
C ARG A 343 -0.77 -15.18 -21.17
N ARG A 344 -0.30 -14.68 -20.02
CA ARG A 344 0.30 -15.51 -18.96
C ARG A 344 -0.69 -16.54 -18.40
N SER A 345 -1.96 -16.17 -18.26
CA SER A 345 -3.02 -17.07 -17.78
C SER A 345 -3.35 -18.16 -18.81
N ALA A 346 -3.44 -17.81 -20.09
CA ALA A 346 -3.61 -18.76 -21.19
C ALA A 346 -2.42 -19.74 -21.28
N GLN A 347 -1.18 -19.24 -21.22
CA GLN A 347 0.03 -20.05 -21.18
C GLN A 347 0.05 -21.02 -19.98
N ARG A 348 -0.34 -20.56 -18.79
CA ARG A 348 -0.48 -21.42 -17.59
C ARG A 348 -1.55 -22.51 -17.77
N LYS A 349 -2.69 -22.17 -18.38
CA LYS A 349 -3.76 -23.15 -18.67
C LYS A 349 -3.29 -24.21 -19.67
N ALA A 350 -2.64 -23.79 -20.76
CA ALA A 350 -2.07 -24.69 -21.77
C ALA A 350 -0.97 -25.59 -21.17
N ALA A 351 -0.05 -25.03 -20.39
CA ALA A 351 0.99 -25.80 -19.71
C ALA A 351 0.43 -26.78 -18.66
N LYS A 352 -0.66 -26.44 -17.96
CA LYS A 352 -1.35 -27.39 -17.07
C LYS A 352 -1.99 -28.52 -17.87
N ALA A 353 -2.69 -28.22 -18.96
CA ALA A 353 -3.30 -29.23 -19.82
C ALA A 353 -2.25 -30.19 -20.41
N ALA A 354 -1.17 -29.67 -21.00
CA ALA A 354 -0.09 -30.48 -21.55
C ALA A 354 0.58 -31.39 -20.50
N ARG A 355 0.68 -30.95 -19.24
CA ARG A 355 1.19 -31.80 -18.14
C ARG A 355 0.22 -32.89 -17.69
N VAL A 356 -1.09 -32.69 -17.85
CA VAL A 356 -2.10 -33.73 -17.63
C VAL A 356 -2.01 -34.77 -18.75
N THR A 357 -2.04 -34.35 -20.02
CA THR A 357 -1.93 -35.25 -21.18
C THR A 357 -0.61 -36.04 -21.20
N LEU A 358 0.50 -35.43 -20.78
CA LEU A 358 1.76 -36.16 -20.62
C LEU A 358 1.71 -37.19 -19.48
N ALA A 359 1.04 -36.88 -18.36
CA ALA A 359 0.90 -37.83 -17.25
C ALA A 359 -0.04 -39.01 -17.63
N GLU A 360 -1.10 -38.73 -18.39
CA GLU A 360 -2.01 -39.74 -18.95
C GLU A 360 -1.25 -40.69 -19.89
N ALA A 361 -0.51 -40.15 -20.87
CA ALA A 361 0.29 -40.95 -21.80
C ALA A 361 1.41 -41.76 -21.11
N VAL A 362 2.03 -41.23 -20.06
CA VAL A 362 3.03 -41.97 -19.25
C VAL A 362 2.37 -43.09 -18.43
N ALA A 363 1.15 -42.86 -17.90
CA ALA A 363 0.41 -43.90 -17.18
C ALA A 363 -0.06 -45.04 -18.11
N GLU A 364 -0.47 -44.70 -19.34
CA GLU A 364 -0.83 -45.65 -20.41
C GLU A 364 0.38 -46.47 -20.86
N ALA A 365 1.52 -45.83 -21.18
CA ALA A 365 2.75 -46.53 -21.54
C ALA A 365 3.22 -47.48 -20.43
N ALA A 366 3.14 -47.05 -19.16
CA ALA A 366 3.44 -47.89 -18.01
C ALA A 366 2.43 -49.02 -17.77
N ALA A 367 1.21 -48.94 -18.31
CA ALA A 367 0.25 -50.06 -18.32
C ALA A 367 0.63 -51.10 -19.37
N VAL A 368 0.88 -50.67 -20.61
CA VAL A 368 1.36 -51.55 -21.69
C VAL A 368 2.66 -52.27 -21.31
N GLU A 369 3.60 -51.58 -20.65
CA GLU A 369 4.84 -52.23 -20.18
C GLU A 369 4.58 -53.34 -19.14
N ARG A 370 3.60 -53.15 -18.24
CA ARG A 370 3.19 -54.19 -17.28
C ARG A 370 2.56 -55.39 -17.97
N GLU A 371 1.71 -55.16 -18.96
CA GLU A 371 1.07 -56.22 -19.74
C GLU A 371 2.09 -57.04 -20.55
N VAL A 372 3.04 -56.37 -21.22
CA VAL A 372 4.13 -57.04 -21.95
C VAL A 372 5.01 -57.85 -21.00
N ARG A 373 5.41 -57.30 -19.85
CA ARG A 373 6.18 -58.04 -18.82
C ARG A 373 5.42 -59.27 -18.31
N ALA A 374 4.11 -59.16 -18.08
CA ALA A 374 3.28 -60.28 -17.66
C ALA A 374 3.17 -61.37 -18.75
N ALA A 375 2.98 -60.98 -20.01
CA ALA A 375 2.95 -61.91 -21.14
C ALA A 375 4.27 -62.68 -21.31
N PHE A 376 5.42 -62.01 -21.16
CA PHE A 376 6.74 -62.68 -21.17
C PHE A 376 6.89 -63.68 -20.03
N ALA A 377 6.51 -63.33 -18.79
CA ALA A 377 6.59 -64.23 -17.64
C ALA A 377 5.69 -65.49 -17.80
N ILE A 378 4.53 -65.34 -18.44
CA ILE A 378 3.65 -66.48 -18.80
C ILE A 378 4.32 -67.36 -19.88
N ALA A 379 4.97 -66.75 -20.88
CA ALA A 379 5.67 -67.50 -21.94
C ALA A 379 6.90 -68.27 -21.40
N GLU A 380 7.68 -67.67 -20.49
CA GLU A 380 8.83 -68.33 -19.85
C GLU A 380 8.41 -69.50 -18.95
N SER A 381 7.33 -69.37 -18.17
CA SER A 381 6.83 -70.48 -17.35
C SER A 381 6.27 -71.62 -18.20
N ALA A 382 5.56 -71.31 -19.29
CA ALA A 382 5.12 -72.29 -20.28
C ALA A 382 6.29 -73.02 -20.95
N ALA A 383 7.33 -72.29 -21.38
CA ALA A 383 8.52 -72.89 -22.00
C ALA A 383 9.29 -73.81 -21.03
N THR A 384 9.36 -73.45 -19.75
CA THR A 384 10.02 -74.24 -18.70
C THR A 384 9.21 -75.48 -18.32
N SER A 385 7.91 -75.52 -18.63
CA SER A 385 7.01 -76.66 -18.38
C SER A 385 7.00 -77.73 -19.49
N LEU A 386 7.72 -77.53 -20.60
CA LEU A 386 7.81 -78.52 -21.68
C LEU A 386 8.68 -79.71 -21.25
N PRO A 387 8.17 -80.96 -21.30
CA PRO A 387 8.97 -82.12 -20.92
C PRO A 387 10.10 -82.35 -21.92
N GLN A 388 11.31 -82.57 -21.40
CA GLN A 388 12.44 -83.03 -22.20
C GLN A 388 12.08 -84.38 -22.83
N ARG A 389 12.28 -84.51 -24.15
CA ARG A 389 12.18 -85.79 -24.85
C ARG A 389 13.56 -86.44 -24.88
N GLU A 390 13.62 -87.65 -24.32
CA GLU A 390 14.67 -88.64 -24.58
C GLU A 390 14.54 -89.21 -26.01
#